data_AF-A0A971LMD5-F1
#
_entry.id   AF-A0A971LMD5-F1
#
_cell.length_a   1.000
_cell.length_b   1.000
_cell.length_c   1.000
_cell.angle_alpha   90.00
_cell.angle_beta   90.00
_cell.angle_gamma   90.00
#
_symmetry.space_group_name_H-M   'P 1'
#
loop_
_entity.id
_entity.type
_entity.pdbx_description
1 polymer ?
#
loop_
_entity_poly.entity_id
_entity_poly.type
_entity_poly.pdbx_seq_one_letter_code
_entity_poly.pdbx_strand_id
1 'polypeptide(L)'
;MEHYDQILEYTSYFEIENNEYGKEVYTPNNTAYRAYEKELESFMLCISESDLMRVDHFNILDKSDYVKNIKEIESAGFGILKALFTYFDQQGRFEEGLWVESAECGILLRLLKRFKAIVREELKEEIMCQK
;
A
#
# COMPACT_ATOMS: atom_id res chain seq x y z
N MET A 1 -20.49 -0.50 -4.19
CA MET A 1 -20.28 -0.48 -2.73
C MET A 1 -19.14 -1.40 -2.31
N GLU A 2 -18.81 -2.47 -3.05
CA GLU A 2 -17.95 -3.57 -2.56
C GLU A 2 -16.51 -3.58 -3.10
N HIS A 3 -16.16 -2.68 -4.04
CA HIS A 3 -14.99 -2.89 -4.91
C HIS A 3 -13.63 -2.78 -4.19
N TYR A 4 -13.57 -2.12 -3.03
CA TYR A 4 -12.33 -1.91 -2.27
C TYR A 4 -12.42 -2.34 -0.80
N ASP A 5 -13.53 -2.94 -0.37
CA ASP A 5 -13.74 -3.26 1.06
C ASP A 5 -12.68 -4.23 1.57
N GLN A 6 -12.36 -5.26 0.79
CA GLN A 6 -11.32 -6.24 1.14
C GLN A 6 -9.95 -5.60 1.35
N ILE A 7 -9.56 -4.60 0.55
CA ILE A 7 -8.30 -3.87 0.71
C ILE A 7 -8.34 -3.02 1.98
N LEU A 8 -9.48 -2.38 2.24
CA LEU A 8 -9.67 -1.50 3.38
C LEU A 8 -9.75 -2.25 4.72
N GLU A 9 -10.14 -3.52 4.73
CA GLU A 9 -10.13 -4.38 5.91
C GLU A 9 -8.73 -4.55 6.50
N TYR A 10 -7.68 -4.55 5.67
CA TYR A 10 -6.29 -4.60 6.14
C TYR A 10 -5.87 -3.38 6.96
N THR A 11 -6.65 -2.30 7.00
CA THR A 11 -6.36 -1.15 7.87
C THR A 11 -6.16 -1.60 9.32
N SER A 12 -6.99 -2.52 9.82
CA SER A 12 -6.91 -3.00 11.20
C SER A 12 -5.61 -3.78 11.48
N TYR A 13 -5.15 -4.57 10.51
CA TYR A 13 -3.87 -5.28 10.57
C TYR A 13 -2.69 -4.33 10.75
N PHE A 14 -2.70 -3.19 10.04
CA PHE A 14 -1.65 -2.19 10.14
C PHE A 14 -1.78 -1.22 11.34
N GLU A 15 -2.90 -1.24 12.06
CA GLU A 15 -3.11 -0.44 13.28
C GLU A 15 -2.58 -1.12 14.55
N ILE A 16 -2.21 -2.39 14.48
CA ILE A 16 -1.63 -3.14 15.60
C ILE A 16 -0.26 -2.53 15.95
N GLU A 17 -0.12 -2.05 17.18
CA GLU A 17 1.16 -1.55 17.69
C GLU A 17 2.21 -2.66 17.76
N ASN A 18 3.43 -2.37 17.29
CA ASN A 18 4.56 -3.31 17.27
C ASN A 18 4.23 -4.65 16.57
N ASN A 19 3.37 -4.62 15.55
CA ASN A 19 3.08 -5.79 14.74
C ASN A 19 4.35 -6.28 14.02
N GLU A 20 4.56 -7.58 13.98
CA GLU A 20 5.65 -8.21 13.25
C GLU A 20 5.16 -8.50 11.83
N TYR A 21 5.62 -7.71 10.85
CA TYR A 21 5.18 -7.81 9.44
C TYR A 21 6.00 -8.83 8.64
N GLY A 22 7.14 -9.23 9.18
CA GLY A 22 8.04 -10.21 8.60
C GLY A 22 9.24 -10.43 9.51
N LYS A 23 9.97 -11.50 9.25
CA LYS A 23 11.11 -11.94 10.06
C LYS A 23 12.32 -12.22 9.21
N GLU A 24 13.50 -12.01 9.79
CA GLU A 24 14.76 -12.39 9.16
C GLU A 24 14.92 -13.92 9.20
N VAL A 25 15.20 -14.52 8.05
CA VAL A 25 15.41 -15.95 7.87
C VAL A 25 16.71 -16.16 7.12
N TYR A 26 17.40 -17.26 7.42
CA TYR A 26 18.69 -17.57 6.84
C TYR A 26 18.57 -18.76 5.89
N THR A 27 19.12 -18.62 4.69
CA THR A 27 19.32 -19.75 3.78
C THR A 27 20.37 -20.72 4.33
N PRO A 28 20.46 -21.96 3.80
CA PRO A 28 21.53 -22.90 4.19
C PRO A 28 22.95 -22.36 3.98
N ASN A 29 23.13 -21.38 3.09
CA ASN A 29 24.40 -20.71 2.81
C ASN A 29 24.64 -19.47 3.72
N ASN A 30 23.82 -19.29 4.76
CA ASN A 30 23.87 -18.18 5.71
C ASN A 30 23.63 -16.79 5.09
N THR A 31 22.96 -16.74 3.93
CA THR A 31 22.42 -15.50 3.36
C THR A 31 21.10 -15.19 4.06
N ALA A 32 21.01 -14.04 4.70
CA ALA A 32 19.79 -13.54 5.33
C ALA A 32 18.81 -13.04 4.26
N TYR A 33 17.52 -13.27 4.50
CA TYR A 33 16.43 -12.70 3.74
C TYR A 33 15.21 -12.41 4.64
N ARG A 34 14.31 -11.54 4.21
CA ARG A 34 13.10 -11.18 4.96
C ARG A 34 11.90 -12.00 4.50
N ALA A 35 11.47 -12.94 5.32
CA ALA A 35 10.22 -13.68 5.10
C ALA A 35 9.04 -12.85 5.56
N TYR A 36 8.00 -12.74 4.73
CA TYR A 36 6.80 -12.00 5.06
C TYR A 36 5.87 -12.82 5.96
N GLU A 37 5.16 -12.12 6.85
CA GLU A 37 4.03 -12.74 7.54
C GLU A 37 2.84 -12.90 6.59
N LYS A 38 2.04 -13.94 6.82
CA LYS A 38 0.99 -14.38 5.88
C LYS A 38 -0.04 -13.29 5.56
N GLU A 39 -0.41 -12.47 6.56
CA GLU A 39 -1.33 -11.36 6.36
C GLU A 39 -0.73 -10.30 5.40
N LEU A 40 0.56 -9.98 5.53
CA LEU A 40 1.24 -9.04 4.63
C LEU A 40 1.30 -9.59 3.20
N GLU A 41 1.64 -10.88 3.02
CA GLU A 41 1.60 -11.52 1.69
C GLU A 41 0.21 -11.46 1.07
N SER A 42 -0.83 -11.69 1.89
CA SER A 42 -2.22 -11.65 1.43
C SER A 42 -2.65 -10.24 1.03
N PHE A 43 -2.18 -9.22 1.77
CA PHE A 43 -2.37 -7.82 1.40
C PHE A 43 -1.69 -7.48 0.07
N MET A 44 -0.42 -7.88 -0.09
CA MET A 44 0.34 -7.66 -1.34
C MET A 44 -0.37 -8.28 -2.54
N LEU A 45 -0.82 -9.54 -2.40
CA LEU A 45 -1.57 -10.23 -3.45
C LEU A 45 -2.86 -9.47 -3.80
N CYS A 46 -3.62 -9.07 -2.78
CA CYS A 46 -4.87 -8.32 -2.95
C CYS A 46 -4.65 -6.99 -3.70
N ILE A 47 -3.58 -6.26 -3.41
CA ILE A 47 -3.19 -5.06 -4.15
C ILE A 47 -2.84 -5.41 -5.60
N SER A 48 -2.01 -6.43 -5.83
CA SER A 48 -1.54 -6.81 -7.17
C SER A 48 -2.65 -7.28 -8.12
N GLU A 49 -3.72 -7.87 -7.56
CA GLU A 49 -4.88 -8.36 -8.30
C GLU A 49 -6.01 -7.32 -8.43
N SER A 50 -5.88 -6.18 -7.76
CA SER A 50 -6.86 -5.10 -7.81
C SER A 50 -6.71 -4.21 -9.05
N ASP A 51 -7.73 -3.39 -9.31
CA ASP A 51 -7.65 -2.34 -10.32
C ASP A 51 -6.84 -1.12 -9.84
N LEU A 52 -6.20 -1.16 -8.66
CA LEU A 52 -5.34 -0.07 -8.17
C LEU A 52 -4.04 0.05 -8.98
N MET A 53 -3.65 -1.01 -9.70
CA MET A 53 -2.43 -1.03 -10.50
C MET A 53 -2.51 -0.09 -11.71
N ARG A 54 -1.45 0.70 -11.92
CA ARG A 54 -1.36 1.70 -13.00
C ARG A 54 -0.07 1.59 -13.79
N VAL A 55 -0.20 1.35 -15.10
CA VAL A 55 0.95 1.27 -16.03
C VAL A 55 1.73 2.60 -16.08
N ASP A 56 1.04 3.73 -15.96
CA ASP A 56 1.60 5.08 -16.06
C ASP A 56 2.09 5.67 -14.73
N HIS A 57 2.18 4.87 -13.66
CA HIS A 57 2.57 5.34 -12.31
C HIS A 57 3.87 6.17 -12.30
N PHE A 58 4.81 5.83 -13.17
CA PHE A 58 6.08 6.55 -13.35
C PHE A 58 5.99 7.97 -13.91
N ASN A 59 4.88 8.33 -14.56
CA ASN A 59 4.62 9.70 -15.03
C ASN A 59 3.89 10.53 -13.96
N ILE A 60 3.35 9.88 -12.93
CA ILE A 60 2.58 10.49 -11.85
C ILE A 60 3.48 10.78 -10.66
N LEU A 61 4.37 9.84 -10.33
CA LEU A 61 5.30 9.97 -9.20
C LEU A 61 6.58 10.66 -9.60
N ASP A 62 7.12 11.46 -8.68
CA ASP A 62 8.47 11.98 -8.81
C ASP A 62 9.47 10.85 -8.52
N LYS A 63 10.01 10.24 -9.58
CA LYS A 63 11.00 9.15 -9.48
C LYS A 63 12.25 9.55 -8.71
N SER A 64 12.58 10.84 -8.71
CA SER A 64 13.81 11.34 -8.08
C SER A 64 13.64 11.62 -6.60
N ASP A 65 12.40 11.67 -6.10
CA ASP A 65 12.10 12.05 -4.72
C ASP A 65 10.97 11.18 -4.12
N TYR A 66 11.33 9.95 -3.78
CA TYR A 66 10.45 9.02 -3.06
C TYR A 66 9.98 9.59 -1.71
N VAL A 67 10.85 10.32 -1.01
CA VAL A 67 10.54 10.93 0.29
C VAL A 67 9.42 11.96 0.15
N LYS A 68 9.45 12.77 -0.90
CA LYS A 68 8.36 13.70 -1.23
C LYS A 68 7.05 12.96 -1.52
N ASN A 69 7.09 11.90 -2.33
CA ASN A 69 5.89 11.11 -2.62
C ASN A 69 5.25 10.53 -1.35
N ILE A 70 6.05 10.10 -0.36
CA ILE A 70 5.55 9.64 0.95
C ILE A 70 4.99 10.80 1.80
N LYS A 71 5.62 11.97 1.79
CA LYS A 71 5.18 13.15 2.57
C LYS A 71 3.83 13.69 2.10
N GLU A 72 3.46 13.44 0.85
CA GLU A 72 2.24 13.94 0.24
C GLU A 72 1.07 12.95 0.34
N ILE A 73 1.23 11.79 0.99
CA ILE A 73 0.18 10.76 1.11
C ILE A 73 -1.13 11.33 1.67
N GLU A 74 -1.07 12.15 2.72
CA GLU A 74 -2.27 12.66 3.41
C GLU A 74 -3.11 13.62 2.55
N SER A 75 -2.51 14.26 1.55
CA SER A 75 -3.18 15.16 0.62
C SER A 75 -3.36 14.55 -0.78
N ALA A 76 -2.73 13.40 -1.05
CA ALA A 76 -2.76 12.74 -2.35
C ALA A 76 -4.19 12.46 -2.83
N GLY A 77 -4.43 12.66 -4.12
CA GLY A 77 -5.65 12.23 -4.80
C GLY A 77 -5.60 10.76 -5.19
N PHE A 78 -6.73 10.21 -5.64
CA PHE A 78 -6.88 8.80 -5.99
C PHE A 78 -5.82 8.29 -7.00
N GLY A 79 -5.52 9.10 -8.02
CA GLY A 79 -4.51 8.76 -9.02
C GLY A 79 -3.09 8.59 -8.45
N ILE A 80 -2.71 9.46 -7.50
CA ILE A 80 -1.40 9.39 -6.84
C ILE A 80 -1.35 8.16 -5.93
N LEU A 81 -2.41 7.86 -5.18
CA LEU A 81 -2.47 6.66 -4.34
C LEU A 81 -2.33 5.37 -5.16
N LYS A 82 -3.04 5.26 -6.29
CA LYS A 82 -2.90 4.13 -7.22
C LYS A 82 -1.46 4.00 -7.74
N ALA A 83 -0.84 5.13 -8.07
CA ALA A 83 0.55 5.14 -8.50
C ALA A 83 1.50 4.68 -7.38
N LEU A 84 1.26 5.09 -6.12
CA LEU A 84 2.02 4.63 -4.95
C LEU A 84 1.84 3.13 -4.68
N PHE A 85 0.62 2.60 -4.72
CA PHE A 85 0.40 1.14 -4.59
C PHE A 85 1.14 0.36 -5.68
N THR A 86 1.11 0.85 -6.92
CA THR A 86 1.86 0.24 -8.02
C THR A 86 3.37 0.30 -7.80
N TYR A 87 3.86 1.44 -7.28
CA TYR A 87 5.27 1.60 -6.95
C TYR A 87 5.71 0.56 -5.91
N PHE A 88 4.95 0.36 -4.82
CA PHE A 88 5.29 -0.65 -3.82
C PHE A 88 5.27 -2.08 -4.39
N ASP A 89 4.27 -2.42 -5.21
CA ASP A 89 4.21 -3.74 -5.87
C ASP A 89 5.41 -4.00 -6.79
N GLN A 90 5.81 -3.00 -7.58
CA GLN A 90 6.92 -3.17 -8.51
C GLN A 90 8.27 -3.11 -7.82
N GLN A 91 8.50 -2.12 -6.95
CA GLN A 91 9.79 -1.97 -6.25
C GLN A 91 10.02 -3.10 -5.26
N GLY A 92 8.98 -3.67 -4.65
CA GLY A 92 9.11 -4.82 -3.76
C GLY A 92 9.66 -6.08 -4.45
N ARG A 93 9.69 -6.12 -5.79
CA ARG A 93 10.33 -7.20 -6.56
C ARG A 93 11.85 -7.02 -6.70
N PHE A 94 12.35 -5.81 -6.48
CA PHE A 94 13.77 -5.45 -6.63
C PHE A 94 14.44 -5.13 -5.30
N GLU A 95 13.66 -4.66 -4.33
CA GLU A 95 14.11 -4.28 -3.00
C GLU A 95 13.50 -5.24 -1.97
N GLU A 96 14.31 -6.22 -1.59
CA GLU A 96 13.92 -7.20 -0.61
C GLU A 96 13.61 -6.51 0.73
N GLY A 97 12.50 -6.91 1.37
CA GLY A 97 12.09 -6.30 2.63
C GLY A 97 11.35 -4.96 2.52
N LEU A 98 11.26 -4.33 1.34
CA LEU A 98 10.60 -3.02 1.17
C LEU A 98 9.19 -2.97 1.78
N TRP A 99 8.38 -4.01 1.55
CA TRP A 99 7.02 -4.10 2.10
C TRP A 99 6.99 -4.15 3.62
N VAL A 100 7.93 -4.86 4.23
CA VAL A 100 8.05 -4.95 5.69
C VAL A 100 8.50 -3.63 6.27
N GLU A 101 9.54 -3.02 5.71
CA GLU A 101 10.03 -1.71 6.16
C GLU A 101 8.95 -0.63 6.01
N SER A 102 8.18 -0.67 4.94
CA SER A 102 7.07 0.25 4.69
C SER A 102 5.91 0.06 5.67
N ALA A 103 5.65 -1.19 6.08
CA ALA A 103 4.67 -1.52 7.10
C ALA A 103 5.13 -1.01 8.48
N GLU A 104 6.38 -1.31 8.86
CA GLU A 104 7.01 -0.91 10.12
C GLU A 104 7.09 0.62 10.27
N CYS A 105 7.36 1.34 9.18
CA CYS A 105 7.36 2.80 9.16
C CYS A 105 5.96 3.44 9.10
N GLY A 106 4.89 2.62 9.08
CA GLY A 106 3.51 3.09 9.02
C GLY A 106 3.09 3.69 7.68
N ILE A 107 3.87 3.51 6.61
CA ILE A 107 3.58 4.08 5.28
C ILE A 107 2.35 3.41 4.69
N LEU A 108 2.24 2.07 4.79
CA LEU A 108 1.09 1.32 4.28
C LEU A 108 -0.20 1.71 5.02
N LEU A 109 -0.14 1.94 6.33
CA LEU A 109 -1.28 2.43 7.11
C LEU A 109 -1.74 3.82 6.64
N ARG A 110 -0.79 4.74 6.42
CA ARG A 110 -1.09 6.09 5.93
C ARG A 110 -1.75 6.06 4.55
N LEU A 111 -1.25 5.21 3.65
CA LEU A 111 -1.87 4.96 2.34
C LEU A 111 -3.31 4.47 2.47
N LEU A 112 -3.55 3.43 3.28
CA LEU A 112 -4.88 2.86 3.47
C LEU A 112 -5.85 3.85 4.11
N LYS A 113 -5.40 4.64 5.09
CA LYS A 113 -6.22 5.68 5.72
C LYS A 113 -6.63 6.77 4.74
N ARG A 114 -5.69 7.24 3.91
CA ARG A 114 -6.04 8.23 2.87
C ARG A 114 -6.96 7.62 1.82
N PHE A 115 -6.66 6.41 1.36
CA PHE A 115 -7.46 5.70 0.38
C PHE A 115 -8.91 5.52 0.85
N LYS A 116 -9.09 5.10 2.11
CA LYS A 116 -10.39 5.00 2.78
C LYS A 116 -11.15 6.33 2.80
N ALA A 117 -10.45 7.45 3.03
CA ALA A 117 -11.07 8.77 3.05
C ALA A 117 -11.63 9.13 1.65
N ILE A 118 -10.83 8.93 0.59
CA ILE A 118 -11.25 9.24 -0.79
C ILE A 118 -12.42 8.37 -1.22
N VAL A 119 -12.36 7.05 -1.03
CA VAL A 119 -13.45 6.13 -1.41
C VAL A 119 -14.76 6.50 -0.69
N ARG A 120 -14.69 6.99 0.54
CA ARG A 120 -15.87 7.47 1.29
C ARG A 120 -16.38 8.84 0.81
N GLU A 121 -15.50 9.71 0.33
CA GLU A 121 -15.87 11.01 -0.23
C GLU A 121 -16.58 10.86 -1.57
N GLU A 122 -16.02 10.06 -2.49
CA GLU A 122 -16.64 9.76 -3.80
C GLU A 122 -18.04 9.16 -3.65
N LEU A 123 -18.23 8.25 -2.69
CA LEU A 123 -19.54 7.68 -2.36
C LEU A 123 -20.57 8.74 -1.93
N LYS A 124 -20.15 9.74 -1.16
CA LYS A 124 -21.05 10.82 -0.72
C LYS A 124 -21.48 11.69 -1.90
N GLU A 125 -20.56 11.98 -2.82
CA GLU A 125 -20.85 12.77 -4.03
C GLU A 125 -21.84 12.03 -4.95
N GLU A 126 -21.65 10.72 -5.17
CA GLU A 126 -22.58 9.91 -5.96
C GLU A 126 -24.00 9.89 -5.37
N ILE A 127 -24.13 9.74 -4.05
CA ILE A 127 -25.44 9.75 -3.37
C ILE A 127 -26.11 11.14 -3.45
N MET A 128 -25.33 12.21 -3.42
CA MET A 128 -25.87 13.58 -3.54
C MET A 128 -26.29 13.94 -4.96
N CYS A 129 -25.61 13.44 -5.99
CA CYS A 129 -25.98 13.68 -7.40
C CYS A 129 -27.17 12.83 -7.89
N GLN A 130 -27.58 11.81 -7.13
CA GLN A 130 -28.74 10.95 -7.44
C GLN A 130 -30.04 11.40 -6.77
N LYS A 131 -30.04 12.50 -6.01
CA LYS A 131 -31.22 13.10 -5.36
C LYS A 131 -31.57 14.43 -6.00
#